data_AF-A0A517X0L4-F1
#
_entry.id   AF-A0A517X0L4-F1
#
_cell.length_a   1.000
_cell.length_b   1.000
_cell.length_c   1.000
_cell.angle_alpha   90.00
_cell.angle_beta   90.00
_cell.angle_gamma   90.00
#
_symmetry.space_group_name_H-M   'P 1'
#
loop_
_entity.id
_entity.type
_entity.pdbx_description
1 polymer ?
#
loop_
_entity_poly.entity_id
_entity_poly.type
_entity_poly.pdbx_seq_one_letter_code
_entity_poly.pdbx_strand_id
1 'polypeptide(L)'
;MTKNKAYKLAELIIQGAIGNKEDFLSLHGMDIDELPESIGQLSQLTDLDLGGNILTSLPESLGELTQLTELDLSLNDLELLPESIGQLTQLKSLVIDAKTIMDQVSF
;
A
#
# COMPACT_ATOMS: atom_id res chain seq x y z
N MET A 1 -19.69 -6.90 -2.76
CA MET A 1 -19.57 -5.82 -3.77
C MET A 1 -18.58 -6.27 -4.83
N THR A 2 -18.85 -6.02 -6.10
CA THR A 2 -17.95 -6.41 -7.20
C THR A 2 -16.77 -5.44 -7.25
N LYS A 3 -15.55 -5.96 -7.36
CA LYS A 3 -14.33 -5.14 -7.54
C LYS A 3 -14.48 -4.20 -8.73
N ASN A 4 -14.16 -2.92 -8.53
CA ASN A 4 -14.31 -1.86 -9.54
C ASN A 4 -13.21 -1.96 -10.64
N LYS A 5 -13.22 -1.02 -11.59
CA LYS A 5 -12.22 -1.01 -12.67
C LYS A 5 -10.80 -0.67 -12.17
N ALA A 6 -10.67 0.26 -11.23
CA ALA A 6 -9.39 0.67 -10.66
C ALA A 6 -8.70 -0.50 -9.94
N TYR A 7 -9.42 -1.22 -9.08
CA TYR A 7 -8.95 -2.44 -8.42
C TYR A 7 -8.43 -3.47 -9.42
N LYS A 8 -9.20 -3.76 -10.49
CA LYS A 8 -8.79 -4.76 -11.49
C LYS A 8 -7.53 -4.34 -12.25
N LEU A 9 -7.36 -3.04 -12.48
CA LEU A 9 -6.16 -2.50 -13.10
C LEU A 9 -4.97 -2.59 -12.14
N ALA A 10 -5.14 -2.22 -10.88
CA ALA A 10 -4.12 -2.35 -9.84
C ALA A 10 -3.66 -3.82 -9.68
N GLU A 11 -4.60 -4.76 -9.60
CA GLU A 11 -4.30 -6.20 -9.56
C GLU A 11 -3.47 -6.63 -10.78
N LEU A 12 -3.83 -6.20 -12.00
CA LEU A 12 -3.08 -6.56 -13.21
C LEU A 12 -1.64 -6.02 -13.17
N ILE A 13 -1.45 -4.77 -12.71
CA ILE A 13 -0.13 -4.17 -12.57
C ILE A 13 0.69 -4.91 -11.52
N ILE A 14 0.11 -5.21 -10.35
CA ILE A 14 0.76 -5.97 -9.28
C ILE A 14 1.19 -7.35 -9.79
N GLN A 15 0.33 -8.07 -10.52
CA GLN A 15 0.69 -9.36 -11.12
C GLN A 15 1.84 -9.24 -12.13
N GLY A 16 1.90 -8.16 -12.92
CA GLY A 16 3.03 -7.86 -13.79
C GLY A 16 4.32 -7.64 -13.01
N ALA A 17 4.28 -6.81 -11.98
CA ALA A 17 5.41 -6.51 -11.11
C ALA A 17 5.92 -7.76 -10.36
N ILE A 18 5.03 -8.65 -9.92
CA ILE A 18 5.38 -9.96 -9.33
C ILE A 18 6.16 -10.81 -10.33
N GLY A 19 5.66 -10.92 -11.56
CA GLY A 19 6.32 -11.70 -12.62
C GLY A 19 7.71 -11.16 -12.99
N ASN A 20 7.86 -9.84 -12.98
CA ASN A 20 9.09 -9.13 -13.30
C ASN A 20 10.07 -9.03 -12.12
N LYS A 21 9.61 -9.31 -10.90
CA LYS A 21 10.35 -9.10 -9.64
C LYS A 21 10.83 -7.65 -9.49
N GLU A 22 9.93 -6.71 -9.73
CA GLU A 22 10.22 -5.29 -9.61
C GLU A 22 10.58 -4.93 -8.16
N ASP A 23 11.56 -4.04 -8.02
CA ASP A 23 11.97 -3.42 -6.75
C ASP A 23 11.25 -2.09 -6.51
N PHE A 24 10.66 -1.50 -7.56
CA PHE A 24 9.85 -0.28 -7.50
C PHE A 24 8.45 -0.52 -8.08
N LEU A 25 7.42 -0.01 -7.40
CA LEU A 25 6.05 0.00 -7.91
C LEU A 25 5.36 1.33 -7.54
N SER A 26 4.73 1.96 -8.54
CA SER A 26 3.87 3.12 -8.35
C SER A 26 2.46 2.82 -8.85
N LEU A 27 1.48 2.99 -7.96
CA LEU A 27 0.05 3.02 -8.25
C LEU A 27 -0.55 4.41 -7.97
N HIS A 28 0.28 5.45 -8.01
CA HIS A 28 -0.11 6.82 -7.71
C HIS A 28 -1.27 7.31 -8.58
N GLY A 29 -2.27 7.97 -7.97
CA GLY A 29 -3.30 8.68 -8.74
C GLY A 29 -4.24 7.77 -9.55
N MET A 30 -4.44 6.53 -9.12
CA MET A 30 -5.19 5.51 -9.86
C MET A 30 -6.66 5.37 -9.46
N ASP A 31 -7.16 6.24 -8.57
CA ASP A 31 -8.51 6.19 -7.99
C ASP A 31 -8.83 4.83 -7.34
N ILE A 32 -7.82 4.20 -6.73
CA ILE A 32 -7.98 2.90 -6.05
C ILE A 32 -8.65 3.12 -4.68
N ASP A 33 -9.76 2.43 -4.44
CA ASP A 33 -10.50 2.40 -3.16
C ASP A 33 -10.12 1.20 -2.27
N GLU A 34 -9.51 0.17 -2.87
CA GLU A 34 -9.06 -1.02 -2.17
C GLU A 34 -7.78 -1.57 -2.82
N LEU A 35 -6.72 -1.77 -2.03
CA LEU A 35 -5.47 -2.37 -2.51
C LEU A 35 -5.61 -3.91 -2.47
N PRO A 36 -5.27 -4.63 -3.55
CA PRO A 36 -5.36 -6.09 -3.54
C PRO A 36 -4.37 -6.77 -2.59
N GLU A 37 -4.81 -7.87 -1.95
CA GLU A 37 -3.96 -8.72 -1.09
C GLU A 37 -2.73 -9.28 -1.80
N SER A 38 -2.75 -9.37 -3.13
CA SER A 38 -1.61 -9.81 -3.94
C SER A 38 -0.37 -8.92 -3.79
N ILE A 39 -0.52 -7.69 -3.28
CA ILE A 39 0.60 -6.78 -3.02
C ILE A 39 1.70 -7.44 -2.18
N GLY A 40 1.36 -8.24 -1.16
CA GLY A 40 2.30 -8.91 -0.27
C GLY A 40 3.26 -9.90 -0.96
N GLN A 41 2.94 -10.31 -2.20
CA GLN A 41 3.77 -11.21 -2.99
C GLN A 41 4.99 -10.54 -3.63
N LEU A 42 5.08 -9.20 -3.60
CA LEU A 42 6.20 -8.42 -4.15
C LEU A 42 7.44 -8.49 -3.24
N SER A 43 7.98 -9.69 -3.04
CA SER A 43 9.08 -9.98 -2.11
C SER A 43 10.41 -9.25 -2.38
N GLN A 44 10.57 -8.60 -3.53
CA GLN A 44 11.76 -7.81 -3.88
C GLN A 44 11.55 -6.30 -3.76
N LEU A 45 10.33 -5.85 -3.48
CA LEU A 45 9.97 -4.44 -3.50
C LEU A 45 10.69 -3.67 -2.40
N THR A 46 11.36 -2.59 -2.78
CA THR A 46 12.03 -1.64 -1.90
C THR A 46 11.30 -0.31 -1.84
N ASP A 47 10.54 0.05 -2.89
CA ASP A 47 9.89 1.33 -3.04
C ASP A 47 8.44 1.16 -3.52
N LEU A 48 7.47 1.65 -2.74
CA LEU A 48 6.05 1.57 -3.04
C LEU A 48 5.37 2.95 -2.91
N ASP A 49 4.85 3.45 -4.03
CA ASP A 49 4.04 4.67 -4.08
C ASP A 49 2.56 4.33 -4.31
N LEU A 50 1.74 4.57 -3.28
CA LEU A 50 0.28 4.45 -3.31
C LEU A 50 -0.41 5.80 -3.16
N GLY A 51 0.33 6.91 -3.30
CA GLY A 51 -0.18 8.25 -3.05
C GLY A 51 -1.29 8.67 -4.00
N GLY A 52 -2.12 9.62 -3.58
CA GLY A 52 -3.16 10.19 -4.45
C GLY A 52 -4.27 9.21 -4.84
N ASN A 53 -4.57 8.22 -4.01
CA ASN A 53 -5.68 7.31 -4.20
C ASN A 53 -6.82 7.63 -3.22
N ILE A 54 -7.83 6.77 -3.14
CA ILE A 54 -8.98 6.91 -2.22
C ILE A 54 -9.05 5.72 -1.27
N LEU A 55 -7.88 5.19 -0.88
CA LEU A 55 -7.78 4.05 0.03
C LEU A 55 -8.28 4.46 1.42
N THR A 56 -9.22 3.68 1.96
CA THR A 56 -9.71 3.85 3.35
C THR A 56 -9.08 2.85 4.32
N SER A 57 -8.51 1.76 3.79
CA SER A 57 -7.77 0.75 4.54
C SER A 57 -6.67 0.13 3.66
N LEU A 58 -5.74 -0.59 4.29
CA LEU A 58 -4.71 -1.38 3.62
C LEU A 58 -4.87 -2.86 4.00
N PRO A 59 -4.55 -3.80 3.10
CA PRO A 59 -4.57 -5.23 3.40
C PRO A 59 -3.48 -5.60 4.42
N GLU A 60 -3.72 -6.64 5.23
CA GLU A 60 -2.72 -7.14 6.17
C GLU A 60 -1.50 -7.71 5.45
N SER A 61 -1.63 -8.21 4.21
CA SER A 61 -0.50 -8.70 3.41
C SER A 61 0.54 -7.63 3.09
N LEU A 62 0.25 -6.34 3.28
CA LEU A 62 1.26 -5.28 3.13
C LEU A 62 2.49 -5.54 4.00
N GLY A 63 2.32 -6.12 5.20
CA GLY A 63 3.42 -6.47 6.11
C GLY A 63 4.35 -7.55 5.58
N GLU A 64 3.97 -8.30 4.53
CA GLU A 64 4.82 -9.30 3.88
C GLU A 64 5.96 -8.67 3.06
N LEU A 65 5.88 -7.36 2.78
CA LEU A 65 6.89 -6.59 2.05
C LEU A 65 8.13 -6.29 2.92
N THR A 66 8.75 -7.32 3.47
CA THR A 66 9.87 -7.21 4.43
C THR A 66 11.13 -6.52 3.90
N GLN A 67 11.24 -6.33 2.58
CA GLN A 67 12.32 -5.60 1.90
C GLN A 67 12.02 -4.12 1.68
N LEU A 68 10.79 -3.67 1.98
CA LEU A 68 10.34 -2.31 1.70
C LEU A 68 11.11 -1.29 2.55
N THR A 69 11.62 -0.27 1.88
CA THR A 69 12.39 0.82 2.50
C THR A 69 11.67 2.16 2.42
N GLU A 70 10.89 2.38 1.37
CA GLU A 70 10.15 3.62 1.13
C GLU A 70 8.67 3.27 0.87
N LEU A 71 7.76 3.90 1.61
CA LEU A 71 6.31 3.75 1.46
C LEU A 71 5.63 5.12 1.47
N ASP A 72 5.00 5.48 0.35
CA ASP A 72 4.16 6.67 0.24
C ASP A 72 2.67 6.29 0.21
N LEU A 73 1.94 6.78 1.22
CA LEU A 73 0.50 6.64 1.39
C LEU A 73 -0.21 8.00 1.41
N SER A 74 0.49 9.10 1.09
CA SER A 74 -0.04 10.45 1.14
C SER A 74 -1.26 10.64 0.23
N LEU A 75 -2.10 11.62 0.53
CA LEU A 75 -3.27 11.93 -0.28
C LEU A 75 -4.20 10.70 -0.48
N ASN A 76 -4.46 9.97 0.60
CA ASN A 76 -5.45 8.89 0.69
C ASN A 76 -6.49 9.22 1.77
N ASP A 77 -7.50 8.38 1.97
CA ASP A 77 -8.51 8.52 3.02
C ASP A 77 -8.33 7.52 4.18
N LEU A 78 -7.08 7.15 4.45
CA LEU A 78 -6.72 6.22 5.52
C LEU A 78 -6.97 6.84 6.91
N GLU A 79 -7.80 6.19 7.71
CA GLU A 79 -7.99 6.51 9.13
C GLU A 79 -6.97 5.78 10.01
N LEU A 80 -6.62 4.54 9.64
CA LEU A 80 -5.74 3.65 10.39
C LEU A 80 -4.78 2.90 9.46
N LEU A 81 -3.64 2.49 10.00
CA LEU A 81 -2.74 1.54 9.36
C LEU A 81 -3.03 0.12 9.91
N PRO A 82 -2.87 -0.95 9.10
CA PRO A 82 -2.98 -2.32 9.58
C PRO A 82 -1.89 -2.64 10.60
N GLU A 83 -2.15 -3.56 11.53
CA GLU A 83 -1.16 -3.95 12.55
C GLU A 83 0.11 -4.52 11.90
N SER A 84 -0.03 -5.18 10.74
CA SER A 84 1.09 -5.71 9.96
C SER A 84 2.09 -4.66 9.47
N ILE A 85 1.79 -3.36 9.53
CA ILE A 85 2.77 -2.31 9.19
C ILE A 85 4.03 -2.42 10.06
N GLY A 86 3.91 -2.94 11.29
CA GLY A 86 5.04 -3.20 12.17
C GLY A 86 5.99 -4.32 11.70
N GLN A 87 5.60 -5.10 10.69
CA GLN A 87 6.43 -6.13 10.07
C GLN A 87 7.40 -5.58 9.02
N LEU A 88 7.22 -4.33 8.58
CA LEU A 88 8.09 -3.63 7.65
C LEU A 88 9.39 -3.17 8.34
N THR A 89 10.16 -4.13 8.84
CA THR A 89 11.35 -3.89 9.68
C THR A 89 12.50 -3.16 8.98
N GLN A 90 12.48 -3.06 7.65
CA GLN A 90 13.45 -2.32 6.84
C GLN A 90 12.96 -0.93 6.40
N LEU A 91 11.74 -0.54 6.76
CA LEU A 91 11.16 0.73 6.36
C LEU A 91 11.95 1.89 6.96
N LYS A 92 12.41 2.80 6.11
CA LYS A 92 13.18 4.00 6.48
C LYS A 92 12.34 5.26 6.36
N SER A 93 11.37 5.25 5.46
CA SER A 93 10.51 6.37 5.16
C SER A 93 9.08 5.90 5.02
N LEU A 94 8.19 6.56 5.75
CA LEU A 94 6.75 6.38 5.68
C LEU A 94 6.12 7.76 5.54
N VAL A 95 5.46 8.00 4.41
CA VAL A 95 4.71 9.24 4.18
C VAL A 95 3.23 8.94 4.32
N ILE A 96 2.57 9.57 5.29
CA ILE A 96 1.14 9.44 5.57
C ILE A 96 0.53 10.82 5.83
N ASP A 97 -0.78 10.94 5.63
CA ASP A 97 -1.49 12.16 5.99
C ASP A 97 -1.66 12.27 7.50
N ALA A 98 -1.68 13.51 8.02
CA ALA A 98 -1.83 13.76 9.46
C ALA A 98 -3.12 13.16 10.04
N LYS A 99 -4.19 13.04 9.23
CA LYS A 99 -5.48 12.45 9.65
C LYS A 99 -5.35 10.97 10.03
N THR A 100 -4.46 10.23 9.37
CA THR A 100 -4.21 8.80 9.65
C THR A 100 -3.58 8.55 11.04
N ILE A 101 -3.00 9.60 11.65
CA ILE A 101 -2.35 9.51 12.97
C ILE A 101 -3.36 9.81 14.08
N MET A 102 -4.30 10.74 13.86
CA MET A 102 -5.14 11.30 14.94
C MET A 102 -6.05 10.26 15.59
N ASP A 103 -6.54 9.28 14.84
CA ASP A 103 -7.47 8.26 15.36
C ASP A 103 -6.76 7.05 15.98
N GLN A 104 -5.45 6.85 15.73
CA GLN A 104 -4.65 5.81 16.40
C GLN A 104 -4.37 6.12 17.89
N VAL A 105 -4.59 7.38 18.31
CA VAL A 105 -4.24 7.89 19.66
C VAL A 105 -5.46 8.33 20.48
N SER A 106 -6.67 7.94 20.08
CA SER A 106 -7.89 8.21 20.85
C SER A 106 -7.90 7.40 22.16
N PHE A 107 -7.49 8.04 23.26
CA PHE A 107 -7.64 7.55 24.63
C PHE A 107 -9.09 7.61 25.12
#